data_AF-A0A1F8AAM4-F1
#
_entry.id   AF-A0A1F8AAM4-F1
#
_cell.length_a   1.000
_cell.length_b   1.000
_cell.length_c   1.000
_cell.angle_alpha   90.00
_cell.angle_beta   90.00
_cell.angle_gamma   90.00
#
_symmetry.space_group_name_H-M   'P 1'
#
loop_
_entity.id
_entity.type
_entity.pdbx_description
1 polymer ?
#
loop_
_entity_poly.entity_id
_entity_poly.type
_entity_poly.pdbx_seq_one_letter_code
_entity_poly.pdbx_strand_id
1 'polypeptide(L)'
;MTLRIAETESHDDAEPSYDFPNTSNRPSKALKLHTQTHGDPYKMATEKSGSLTSVNADPYDPVDKNYYLGYRQNDFDKPFAKFYNSVTPPISDELQKGLSASPWASDLGYPAKEAKDYLLQKGYQLMENGYTILHDKTLFIAARTEIPEVTGDMYNWWFGWHLTDTTRYKLWNPIAHQYAWRHPNTLEWSTEDLPSRYIGSYSFISEFIGNDGGKLTIAFIDPAELGIDKRKFDDQGVEAMVVGHIHIGAHITSGFDDQSYLIHQVRRMSNGRRELRSRFWIAGASPQVGHDLMVHCGIEMSHLNTFLPTLYDEFKHSV
;
A
#
# COMPACT_ATOMS: atom_id res chain seq x y z
N MET A 1 -37.17 37.93 -5.18
CA MET A 1 -35.89 38.50 -5.63
C MET A 1 -35.42 37.61 -6.77
N THR A 2 -35.67 38.05 -7.99
CA THR A 2 -35.62 37.23 -9.21
C THR A 2 -34.22 37.32 -9.81
N LEU A 3 -33.44 36.24 -9.78
CA LEU A 3 -32.13 36.20 -10.43
C LEU A 3 -32.29 35.85 -11.90
N ARG A 4 -31.85 36.80 -12.75
CA ARG A 4 -31.75 36.67 -14.20
C ARG A 4 -30.56 35.80 -14.56
N ILE A 5 -30.80 34.90 -15.50
CA ILE A 5 -29.80 34.06 -16.18
C ILE A 5 -29.11 34.97 -17.20
N ALA A 6 -27.77 35.02 -17.18
CA ALA A 6 -26.97 35.64 -18.20
C ALA A 6 -26.42 34.53 -19.11
N GLU A 7 -26.83 34.56 -20.37
CA GLU A 7 -26.28 33.77 -21.45
C GLU A 7 -24.87 34.28 -21.79
N THR A 8 -23.91 33.38 -21.94
CA THR A 8 -22.58 33.69 -22.48
C THR A 8 -22.39 32.92 -23.77
N GLU A 9 -22.03 33.67 -24.80
CA GLU A 9 -21.85 33.28 -26.20
C GLU A 9 -20.73 32.24 -26.38
N SER A 10 -20.97 31.32 -27.31
CA SER A 10 -20.03 30.31 -27.81
C SER A 10 -18.86 30.96 -28.56
N HIS A 11 -17.63 30.62 -28.18
CA HIS A 11 -16.46 30.80 -29.03
C HIS A 11 -16.03 29.45 -29.57
N ASP A 12 -16.06 29.35 -30.90
CA ASP A 12 -15.47 28.28 -31.69
C ASP A 12 -13.94 28.35 -31.58
N ASP A 13 -13.33 27.44 -30.85
CA ASP A 13 -11.89 27.21 -30.89
C ASP A 13 -11.61 25.89 -31.63
N ALA A 14 -10.99 26.04 -32.80
CA ALA A 14 -10.55 24.98 -33.68
C ALA A 14 -9.41 24.16 -33.04
N GLU A 15 -9.57 22.84 -32.95
CA GLU A 15 -8.50 21.93 -32.54
C GLU A 15 -7.40 21.80 -33.61
N PRO A 16 -6.10 21.89 -33.26
CA PRO A 16 -5.03 21.54 -34.16
C PRO A 16 -4.80 20.02 -34.18
N SER A 17 -4.98 19.41 -35.36
CA SER A 17 -4.67 18.00 -35.63
C SER A 17 -3.16 17.74 -35.54
N TYR A 18 -2.73 16.92 -34.58
CA TYR A 18 -1.37 16.38 -34.52
C TYR A 18 -1.31 15.00 -35.19
N ASP A 19 -0.60 14.97 -36.31
CA ASP A 19 -0.34 13.77 -37.12
C ASP A 19 0.82 12.98 -36.50
N PHE A 20 0.55 11.80 -35.94
CA PHE A 20 1.59 10.88 -35.45
C PHE A 20 1.98 9.89 -36.56
N PRO A 21 3.28 9.76 -36.92
CA PRO A 21 3.69 8.82 -37.94
C PRO A 21 3.53 7.37 -37.49
N ASN A 22 2.68 6.66 -38.21
CA ASN A 22 2.39 5.23 -38.15
C ASN A 22 3.66 4.39 -38.42
N THR A 23 4.26 3.78 -37.40
CA THR A 23 5.34 2.80 -37.56
C THR A 23 4.80 1.37 -37.58
N SER A 24 4.08 1.02 -38.64
CA SER A 24 3.73 -0.37 -38.96
C SER A 24 4.54 -0.85 -40.16
N ASN A 25 5.79 -1.28 -39.92
CA ASN A 25 6.50 -2.18 -40.83
C ASN A 25 7.80 -2.73 -40.18
N ARG A 26 7.72 -3.93 -39.61
CA ARG A 26 8.90 -4.80 -39.44
C ARG A 26 8.56 -6.21 -39.95
N PRO A 27 9.32 -6.77 -40.89
CA PRO A 27 9.08 -8.12 -41.38
C PRO A 27 9.55 -9.17 -40.36
N SER A 28 8.70 -10.14 -40.08
CA SER A 28 9.00 -11.32 -39.26
C SER A 28 10.00 -12.23 -39.98
N LYS A 29 11.20 -12.42 -39.42
CA LYS A 29 12.08 -13.54 -39.79
C LYS A 29 12.03 -14.60 -38.70
N ALA A 30 11.46 -15.75 -39.04
CA ALA A 30 11.46 -16.95 -38.23
C ALA A 30 12.90 -17.47 -38.08
N LEU A 31 13.36 -17.63 -36.84
CA LEU A 31 14.62 -18.30 -36.51
C LEU A 31 14.28 -19.62 -35.83
N LYS A 32 14.55 -20.74 -36.51
CA LYS A 32 14.56 -22.08 -35.90
C LYS A 32 15.83 -22.20 -35.06
N LEU A 33 15.72 -22.50 -33.77
CA LEU A 33 16.85 -22.99 -32.99
C LEU A 33 16.57 -24.38 -32.41
N HIS A 34 17.61 -25.21 -32.53
CA HIS A 34 17.71 -26.59 -32.10
C HIS A 34 17.49 -26.77 -30.60
N THR A 35 16.75 -27.83 -30.26
CA THR A 35 16.67 -28.39 -28.91
C THR A 35 17.97 -29.10 -28.56
N GLN A 36 18.77 -28.50 -27.67
CA GLN A 36 19.76 -29.22 -26.88
C GLN A 36 19.21 -29.37 -25.46
N THR A 37 19.09 -30.62 -25.01
CA THR A 37 18.71 -30.98 -23.65
C THR A 37 19.87 -30.65 -22.71
N HIS A 38 19.79 -29.52 -22.01
CA HIS A 38 20.58 -29.28 -20.80
C HIS A 38 19.75 -29.68 -19.59
N GLY A 39 20.34 -30.51 -18.73
CA GLY A 39 19.74 -30.93 -17.47
C GLY A 39 19.34 -29.72 -16.64
N ASP A 40 18.14 -29.79 -16.09
CA ASP A 40 17.54 -28.76 -15.26
C ASP A 40 18.37 -28.54 -13.98
N PRO A 41 19.03 -27.38 -13.80
CA PRO A 41 19.83 -27.11 -12.60
C PRO A 41 18.97 -26.83 -11.37
N TYR A 42 17.63 -26.87 -11.47
CA TYR A 42 16.71 -26.52 -10.37
C TYR A 42 16.07 -27.70 -9.65
N LYS A 43 16.56 -28.94 -9.82
CA LYS A 43 16.33 -29.99 -8.82
C LYS A 43 17.32 -29.84 -7.67
N MET A 44 17.09 -28.85 -6.81
CA MET A 44 17.69 -28.78 -5.49
C MET A 44 16.82 -29.54 -4.48
N ALA A 45 17.51 -30.36 -3.70
CA ALA A 45 16.99 -31.23 -2.68
C ALA A 45 16.23 -30.46 -1.59
N THR A 46 15.25 -31.14 -0.98
CA THR A 46 14.61 -30.72 0.25
C THR A 46 15.63 -30.71 1.39
N GLU A 47 16.33 -29.60 1.60
CA GLU A 47 17.04 -29.31 2.84
C GLU A 47 16.18 -28.39 3.71
N LYS A 48 15.78 -28.90 4.89
CA LYS A 48 15.18 -28.07 5.93
C LYS A 48 16.28 -27.33 6.70
N SER A 49 16.06 -26.01 6.83
CA SER A 49 16.44 -25.17 7.98
C SER A 49 17.92 -24.77 8.14
N GLY A 50 18.41 -23.91 7.24
CA GLY A 50 19.33 -22.85 7.65
C GLY A 50 18.52 -21.66 8.19
N SER A 51 18.98 -20.99 9.27
CA SER A 51 18.40 -19.70 9.67
C SER A 51 18.58 -18.71 8.51
N LEU A 52 17.48 -18.13 8.06
CA LEU A 52 17.45 -17.08 7.05
C LEU A 52 17.23 -15.77 7.80
N THR A 53 18.13 -14.81 7.62
CA THR A 53 18.01 -13.48 8.23
C THR A 53 17.77 -12.45 7.15
N SER A 54 16.69 -11.69 7.27
CA SER A 54 16.43 -10.52 6.41
C SER A 54 17.18 -9.32 6.94
N VAL A 55 17.89 -8.60 6.08
CA VAL A 55 18.74 -7.44 6.42
C VAL A 55 18.38 -6.27 5.50
N ASN A 56 18.39 -5.03 5.99
CA ASN A 56 18.25 -3.87 5.10
C ASN A 56 19.37 -3.86 4.04
N ALA A 57 19.00 -3.50 2.80
CA ALA A 57 19.91 -3.39 1.68
C ALA A 57 20.94 -2.27 1.89
N ASP A 58 20.52 -1.18 2.51
CA ASP A 58 21.34 0.01 2.78
C ASP A 58 21.37 0.35 4.28
N PRO A 59 22.44 1.02 4.76
CA PRO A 59 22.46 1.60 6.09
C PRO A 59 21.35 2.64 6.28
N TYR A 60 20.93 2.83 7.52
CA TYR A 60 19.96 3.87 7.87
C TYR A 60 20.50 5.26 7.54
N ASP A 61 19.66 6.09 6.89
CA ASP A 61 19.97 7.47 6.49
C ASP A 61 19.07 8.44 7.29
N PRO A 62 19.55 8.98 8.43
CA PRO A 62 18.78 9.87 9.28
C PRO A 62 18.73 11.33 8.81
N VAL A 63 19.57 11.70 7.83
CA VAL A 63 19.80 13.10 7.40
C VAL A 63 19.29 13.37 5.97
N ASP A 64 18.49 12.46 5.43
CA ASP A 64 17.70 12.61 4.21
C ASP A 64 18.54 12.80 2.95
N LYS A 65 19.80 12.35 3.00
CA LYS A 65 20.76 12.54 1.91
C LYS A 65 20.37 11.75 0.66
N ASN A 66 19.77 10.57 0.85
CA ASN A 66 19.44 9.63 -0.21
C ASN A 66 17.93 9.49 -0.44
N TYR A 67 17.12 10.48 -0.06
CA TYR A 67 15.68 10.44 -0.29
C TYR A 67 15.39 11.01 -1.67
N TYR A 68 14.61 10.31 -2.50
CA TYR A 68 14.28 10.76 -3.85
C TYR A 68 13.04 10.05 -4.38
N LEU A 69 12.28 10.72 -5.25
CA LEU A 69 11.15 10.11 -5.94
C LEU A 69 11.59 9.27 -7.14
N GLY A 70 10.77 8.25 -7.43
CA GLY A 70 10.97 7.35 -8.55
C GLY A 70 12.28 6.56 -8.52
N TYR A 71 12.56 5.91 -9.65
CA TYR A 71 13.80 5.16 -9.87
C TYR A 71 14.88 6.03 -10.53
N ARG A 72 16.12 5.86 -10.06
CA ARG A 72 17.36 6.32 -10.71
C ARG A 72 17.94 5.20 -11.56
N GLN A 73 18.96 5.52 -12.35
CA GLN A 73 19.58 4.57 -13.28
C GLN A 73 19.98 3.23 -12.63
N ASN A 74 20.62 3.27 -11.46
CA ASN A 74 21.06 2.07 -10.76
C ASN A 74 19.91 1.24 -10.16
N ASP A 75 18.74 1.85 -9.96
CA ASP A 75 17.57 1.12 -9.43
C ASP A 75 17.01 0.16 -10.48
N PHE A 76 17.22 0.46 -11.77
CA PHE A 76 16.84 -0.42 -12.87
C PHE A 76 17.70 -1.69 -13.00
N ASP A 77 18.83 -1.75 -12.28
CA ASP A 77 19.66 -2.96 -12.23
C ASP A 77 19.09 -4.01 -11.25
N LYS A 78 18.10 -3.64 -10.43
CA LYS A 78 17.47 -4.56 -9.47
C LYS A 78 16.65 -5.63 -10.19
N PRO A 79 16.65 -6.89 -9.72
CA PRO A 79 15.96 -7.99 -10.42
C PRO A 79 14.44 -7.80 -10.53
N PHE A 80 13.84 -7.06 -9.59
CA PHE A 80 12.42 -6.71 -9.57
C PHE A 80 12.10 -5.38 -10.28
N ALA A 81 13.09 -4.70 -10.88
CA ALA A 81 12.87 -3.39 -11.50
C ALA A 81 11.85 -3.40 -12.65
N LYS A 82 11.64 -4.56 -13.28
CA LYS A 82 10.61 -4.75 -14.32
C LYS A 82 9.17 -4.54 -13.82
N PHE A 83 8.94 -4.58 -12.50
CA PHE A 83 7.66 -4.26 -11.88
C PHE A 83 7.49 -2.76 -11.58
N TYR A 84 8.54 -1.96 -11.74
CA TYR A 84 8.43 -0.51 -11.60
C TYR A 84 7.68 0.07 -12.78
N ASN A 85 6.57 0.75 -12.49
CA ASN A 85 5.79 1.50 -13.46
C ASN A 85 5.42 2.84 -12.82
N SER A 86 5.84 3.96 -13.40
CA SER A 86 5.53 5.29 -12.86
C SER A 86 4.10 5.76 -13.13
N VAL A 87 3.37 5.05 -14.01
CA VAL A 87 1.97 5.35 -14.32
C VAL A 87 1.09 4.57 -13.36
N THR A 88 0.57 5.27 -12.36
CA THR A 88 -0.37 4.68 -11.40
C THR A 88 -1.81 4.71 -11.91
N PRO A 89 -2.64 3.72 -11.58
CA PRO A 89 -4.06 3.77 -11.88
C PRO A 89 -4.71 4.95 -11.13
N PRO A 90 -5.74 5.59 -11.72
CA PRO A 90 -6.54 6.56 -10.99
C PRO A 90 -7.27 5.89 -9.83
N ILE A 91 -7.62 6.68 -8.82
CA ILE A 91 -8.49 6.20 -7.73
C ILE A 91 -9.89 5.84 -8.25
N SER A 92 -10.53 4.84 -7.62
CA SER A 92 -11.84 4.35 -8.06
C SER A 92 -12.95 5.41 -7.92
N ASP A 93 -14.01 5.25 -8.69
CA ASP A 93 -15.20 6.10 -8.61
C ASP A 93 -15.81 6.08 -7.20
N GLU A 94 -15.81 4.93 -6.52
CA GLU A 94 -16.29 4.80 -5.14
C GLU A 94 -15.46 5.61 -4.16
N LEU A 95 -14.13 5.65 -4.34
CA LEU A 95 -13.25 6.45 -3.50
C LEU A 95 -13.45 7.94 -3.78
N GLN A 96 -13.57 8.34 -5.05
CA GLN A 96 -13.85 9.72 -5.45
C GLN A 96 -15.19 10.23 -4.88
N LYS A 97 -16.23 9.39 -4.89
CA LYS A 97 -17.52 9.70 -4.25
C LYS A 97 -17.36 9.86 -2.73
N GLY A 98 -16.59 9.00 -2.09
CA GLY A 98 -16.27 9.10 -0.66
C GLY A 98 -15.54 10.40 -0.30
N LEU A 99 -14.56 10.81 -1.12
CA LEU A 99 -13.86 12.10 -0.99
C LEU A 99 -14.84 13.28 -1.12
N SER A 100 -15.68 13.26 -2.15
CA SER A 100 -16.66 14.33 -2.42
C SER A 100 -17.73 14.46 -1.33
N ALA A 101 -18.05 13.36 -0.64
CA ALA A 101 -18.98 13.33 0.49
C ALA A 101 -18.32 13.68 1.83
N SER A 102 -16.99 13.83 1.86
CA SER A 102 -16.25 14.11 3.09
C SER A 102 -16.09 15.62 3.35
N PRO A 103 -16.00 16.05 4.62
CA PRO A 103 -16.07 15.23 5.81
C PRO A 103 -17.49 14.72 6.10
N TRP A 104 -17.58 13.49 6.56
CA TRP A 104 -18.83 12.89 7.06
C TRP A 104 -19.13 13.34 8.50
N ALA A 105 -20.34 13.07 8.98
CA ALA A 105 -20.69 13.28 10.39
C ALA A 105 -19.76 12.47 11.33
N SER A 106 -19.34 13.06 12.45
CA SER A 106 -18.38 12.46 13.40
C SER A 106 -18.83 11.11 13.94
N ASP A 107 -20.14 10.93 14.14
CA ASP A 107 -20.73 9.71 14.71
C ASP A 107 -20.69 8.49 13.76
N LEU A 108 -20.24 8.69 12.52
CA LEU A 108 -19.99 7.59 11.58
C LEU A 108 -18.55 7.06 11.67
N GLY A 109 -17.69 7.75 12.41
CA GLY A 109 -16.38 7.25 12.80
C GLY A 109 -16.39 6.63 14.19
N TYR A 110 -15.30 5.94 14.51
CA TYR A 110 -15.08 5.28 15.80
C TYR A 110 -13.58 5.31 16.11
N PRO A 111 -13.14 5.30 17.38
CA PRO A 111 -11.72 5.29 17.74
C PRO A 111 -11.06 3.93 17.43
N ALA A 112 -9.72 3.91 17.30
CA ALA A 112 -8.96 2.71 16.92
C ALA A 112 -9.21 1.51 17.86
N LYS A 113 -9.40 1.77 19.16
CA LYS A 113 -9.66 0.74 20.19
C LYS A 113 -11.01 0.03 20.02
N GLU A 114 -11.91 0.60 19.25
CA GLU A 114 -13.21 0.00 18.90
C GLU A 114 -13.16 -0.73 17.55
N ALA A 115 -12.04 -0.72 16.81
CA ALA A 115 -11.95 -1.33 15.49
C ALA A 115 -12.32 -2.83 15.47
N LYS A 116 -12.06 -3.55 16.58
CA LYS A 116 -12.47 -4.95 16.77
C LYS A 116 -13.98 -5.16 16.63
N ASP A 117 -14.78 -4.15 16.99
CA ASP A 117 -16.24 -4.20 17.00
C ASP A 117 -16.83 -3.88 15.63
N TYR A 118 -16.06 -3.26 14.73
CA TYR A 118 -16.52 -2.84 13.39
C TYR A 118 -15.90 -3.65 12.25
N LEU A 119 -14.60 -3.95 12.29
CA LEU A 119 -13.90 -4.61 11.18
C LEU A 119 -14.17 -6.12 11.11
N LEU A 120 -14.70 -6.72 12.18
CA LEU A 120 -15.11 -8.13 12.23
C LEU A 120 -16.61 -8.33 12.04
N GLN A 121 -17.36 -7.27 11.70
CA GLN A 121 -18.77 -7.39 11.35
C GLN A 121 -18.94 -7.89 9.91
N LYS A 122 -20.02 -8.65 9.69
CA LYS A 122 -20.44 -9.03 8.34
C LYS A 122 -20.95 -7.80 7.59
N GLY A 123 -20.66 -7.75 6.29
CA GLY A 123 -21.08 -6.65 5.42
C GLY A 123 -20.17 -5.44 5.51
N TYR A 124 -20.76 -4.25 5.37
CA TYR A 124 -20.07 -2.98 5.25
C TYR A 124 -20.64 -1.97 6.22
N GLN A 125 -19.78 -1.03 6.63
CA GLN A 125 -20.22 0.12 7.40
C GLN A 125 -20.76 1.22 6.49
N LEU A 126 -21.46 2.19 7.09
CA LEU A 126 -21.99 3.34 6.36
C LEU A 126 -20.89 4.12 5.64
N MET A 127 -19.70 4.20 6.25
CA MET A 127 -18.53 4.84 5.68
C MET A 127 -17.41 3.81 5.45
N GLU A 128 -17.38 3.21 4.25
CA GLU A 128 -16.23 2.43 3.76
C GLU A 128 -15.23 3.28 2.96
N ASN A 129 -15.67 4.46 2.48
CA ASN A 129 -14.87 5.45 1.77
C ASN A 129 -15.25 6.84 2.27
N GLY A 130 -14.34 7.51 2.99
CA GLY A 130 -14.52 8.87 3.46
C GLY A 130 -13.69 9.17 4.70
N TYR A 131 -13.74 10.41 5.16
CA TYR A 131 -13.08 10.82 6.40
C TYR A 131 -13.99 11.71 7.26
N THR A 132 -13.68 11.77 8.56
CA THR A 132 -14.34 12.64 9.53
C THR A 132 -13.39 12.98 10.68
N ILE A 133 -13.73 14.00 11.47
CA ILE A 133 -13.00 14.33 12.70
C ILE A 133 -13.86 13.86 13.88
N LEU A 134 -13.31 12.96 14.69
CA LEU A 134 -13.96 12.45 15.89
C LEU A 134 -14.05 13.55 16.97
N HIS A 135 -14.88 13.32 17.99
CA HIS A 135 -15.09 14.26 19.09
C HIS A 135 -13.80 14.62 19.85
N ASP A 136 -12.87 13.66 19.94
CA ASP A 136 -11.54 13.81 20.55
C ASP A 136 -10.49 14.47 19.64
N LYS A 137 -10.90 14.93 18.44
CA LYS A 137 -10.04 15.54 17.41
C LYS A 137 -9.14 14.56 16.66
N THR A 138 -9.36 13.26 16.79
CA THR A 138 -8.73 12.27 15.93
C THR A 138 -9.36 12.33 14.53
N LEU A 139 -8.53 12.43 13.50
CA LEU A 139 -8.96 12.23 12.12
C LEU A 139 -9.16 10.74 11.89
N PHE A 140 -10.38 10.34 11.50
CA PHE A 140 -10.71 8.98 11.11
C PHE A 140 -10.92 8.92 9.59
N ILE A 141 -10.25 7.97 8.94
CA ILE A 141 -10.33 7.75 7.49
C ILE A 141 -10.70 6.30 7.23
N ALA A 142 -11.62 6.07 6.30
CA ALA A 142 -11.91 4.78 5.71
C ALA A 142 -11.65 4.83 4.21
N ALA A 143 -10.90 3.85 3.71
CA ALA A 143 -10.70 3.64 2.27
C ALA A 143 -10.85 2.17 1.95
N ARG A 144 -11.61 1.86 0.90
CA ARG A 144 -11.83 0.50 0.39
C ARG A 144 -11.34 0.42 -1.05
N THR A 145 -10.48 -0.55 -1.31
CA THR A 145 -9.90 -0.81 -2.64
C THR A 145 -10.23 -2.24 -3.07
N GLU A 146 -10.63 -2.44 -4.33
CA GLU A 146 -10.76 -3.79 -4.88
C GLU A 146 -9.37 -4.35 -5.21
N ILE A 147 -9.06 -5.53 -4.67
CA ILE A 147 -7.77 -6.20 -4.86
C ILE A 147 -7.98 -7.68 -5.22
N PRO A 148 -8.73 -7.97 -6.31
CA PRO A 148 -9.41 -9.25 -6.50
C PRO A 148 -8.53 -10.49 -6.38
N GLU A 149 -7.28 -10.38 -6.83
CA GLU A 149 -6.32 -11.49 -6.92
C GLU A 149 -5.27 -11.48 -5.79
N VAL A 150 -5.24 -10.45 -4.94
CA VAL A 150 -4.28 -10.34 -3.84
C VAL A 150 -4.78 -11.13 -2.64
N THR A 151 -4.10 -12.22 -2.31
CA THR A 151 -4.40 -13.04 -1.13
C THR A 151 -3.78 -12.47 0.14
N GLY A 152 -4.24 -12.94 1.30
CA GLY A 152 -3.62 -12.61 2.58
C GLY A 152 -2.14 -12.94 2.66
N ASP A 153 -1.71 -14.09 2.13
CA ASP A 153 -0.29 -14.50 2.12
C ASP A 153 0.56 -13.54 1.28
N MET A 154 0.09 -13.16 0.09
CA MET A 154 0.78 -12.18 -0.76
C MET A 154 0.96 -10.85 -0.04
N TYR A 155 -0.09 -10.41 0.68
CA TYR A 155 -0.08 -9.15 1.40
C TYR A 155 0.83 -9.19 2.64
N ASN A 156 0.78 -10.25 3.45
CA ASN A 156 1.68 -10.41 4.59
C ASN A 156 3.14 -10.54 4.16
N TRP A 157 3.41 -11.27 3.07
CA TRP A 157 4.76 -11.35 2.50
C TRP A 157 5.26 -9.99 2.05
N TRP A 158 4.42 -9.21 1.36
CA TRP A 158 4.77 -7.86 0.90
C TRP A 158 5.26 -7.01 2.07
N PHE A 159 4.51 -6.95 3.18
CA PHE A 159 4.86 -6.17 4.36
C PHE A 159 6.10 -6.66 5.11
N GLY A 160 6.53 -7.91 4.93
CA GLY A 160 7.87 -8.33 5.37
C GLY A 160 8.96 -7.89 4.40
N TRP A 161 8.68 -7.97 3.09
CA TRP A 161 9.69 -7.94 2.02
C TRP A 161 10.06 -6.52 1.57
N HIS A 162 9.10 -5.61 1.49
CA HIS A 162 9.32 -4.27 0.94
C HIS A 162 10.09 -3.34 1.90
N LEU A 163 10.08 -3.64 3.21
CA LEU A 163 10.61 -2.75 4.25
C LEU A 163 12.13 -2.55 4.20
N THR A 164 12.85 -3.46 3.55
CA THR A 164 14.32 -3.56 3.64
C THR A 164 15.07 -2.91 2.50
N ASP A 165 14.39 -2.45 1.45
CA ASP A 165 15.03 -1.81 0.29
C ASP A 165 14.11 -0.70 -0.23
N THR A 166 14.64 0.53 -0.25
CA THR A 166 13.91 1.71 -0.73
C THR A 166 13.37 1.52 -2.15
N THR A 167 14.08 0.78 -3.01
CA THR A 167 13.61 0.50 -4.38
C THR A 167 12.41 -0.45 -4.38
N ARG A 168 12.34 -1.42 -3.47
CA ARG A 168 11.15 -2.27 -3.28
C ARG A 168 9.95 -1.42 -2.84
N TYR A 169 10.15 -0.54 -1.85
CA TYR A 169 9.08 0.33 -1.35
C TYR A 169 8.48 1.23 -2.44
N LYS A 170 9.32 1.71 -3.36
CA LYS A 170 8.93 2.55 -4.48
C LYS A 170 8.11 1.87 -5.56
N LEU A 171 8.14 0.53 -5.65
CA LEU A 171 7.22 -0.20 -6.54
C LEU A 171 5.76 0.10 -6.18
N TRP A 172 5.48 0.28 -4.89
CA TRP A 172 4.14 0.46 -4.36
C TRP A 172 3.51 1.77 -4.80
N ASN A 173 4.19 2.88 -4.54
CA ASN A 173 3.74 4.21 -4.94
C ASN A 173 4.91 5.01 -5.55
N PRO A 174 5.13 4.88 -6.87
CA PRO A 174 6.31 5.41 -7.57
C PRO A 174 6.37 6.94 -7.59
N ILE A 175 5.24 7.61 -7.34
CA ILE A 175 5.09 9.06 -7.37
C ILE A 175 5.14 9.70 -5.97
N ALA A 176 5.17 8.91 -4.90
CA ALA A 176 5.12 9.43 -3.52
C ALA A 176 6.20 8.87 -2.60
N HIS A 177 6.59 7.60 -2.75
CA HIS A 177 7.55 6.95 -1.85
C HIS A 177 8.98 7.39 -2.16
N GLN A 178 9.69 7.92 -1.16
CA GLN A 178 11.05 8.40 -1.33
C GLN A 178 12.11 7.52 -0.67
N TYR A 179 11.77 6.93 0.48
CA TYR A 179 12.70 6.22 1.33
C TYR A 179 11.98 5.18 2.20
N ALA A 180 12.63 4.05 2.42
CA ALA A 180 12.25 3.08 3.44
C ALA A 180 13.48 2.42 4.08
N TRP A 181 13.37 2.19 5.38
CA TRP A 181 14.30 1.40 6.16
C TRP A 181 13.60 0.77 7.36
N ARG A 182 13.96 -0.47 7.69
CA ARG A 182 13.35 -1.21 8.80
C ARG A 182 14.21 -1.16 10.06
N HIS A 183 13.62 -0.80 11.20
CA HIS A 183 14.15 -1.10 12.53
C HIS A 183 13.46 -2.36 13.11
N PRO A 184 14.16 -3.32 13.71
CA PRO A 184 15.61 -3.47 13.73
C PRO A 184 16.18 -3.79 12.35
N ASN A 185 17.49 -3.63 12.20
CA ASN A 185 18.17 -3.83 10.93
C ASN A 185 18.00 -5.27 10.38
N THR A 186 17.84 -6.24 11.27
CA THR A 186 17.74 -7.66 10.96
C THR A 186 16.48 -8.27 11.56
N LEU A 187 15.83 -9.20 10.84
CA LEU A 187 14.73 -10.02 11.34
C LEU A 187 14.91 -11.48 10.93
N GLU A 188 14.37 -12.39 11.74
CA GLU A 188 14.28 -13.81 11.38
C GLU A 188 13.29 -13.99 10.23
N TRP A 189 13.71 -14.68 9.18
CA TRP A 189 12.95 -14.86 7.94
C TRP A 189 12.63 -16.33 7.65
N SER A 190 13.22 -17.27 8.39
CA SER A 190 13.01 -18.72 8.20
C SER A 190 11.61 -19.22 8.59
N THR A 191 10.86 -18.40 9.33
CA THR A 191 9.48 -18.67 9.75
C THR A 191 8.52 -18.69 8.56
N GLU A 192 7.66 -19.70 8.50
CA GLU A 192 6.53 -19.77 7.55
C GLU A 192 5.38 -18.82 7.95
N ASP A 193 5.36 -18.36 9.21
CA ASP A 193 4.39 -17.36 9.68
C ASP A 193 4.76 -15.98 9.14
N LEU A 194 4.21 -15.62 7.98
CA LEU A 194 4.51 -14.36 7.29
C LEU A 194 4.32 -13.10 8.16
N PRO A 195 3.27 -12.97 9.00
CA PRO A 195 3.11 -11.84 9.91
C PRO A 195 4.30 -11.62 10.85
N SER A 196 4.93 -12.68 11.37
CA SER A 196 6.12 -12.55 12.22
C SER A 196 7.34 -11.94 11.51
N ARG A 197 7.32 -11.81 10.17
CA ARG A 197 8.38 -11.17 9.39
C ARG A 197 8.32 -9.64 9.41
N TYR A 198 7.30 -9.03 10.02
CA TYR A 198 7.21 -7.57 10.19
C TYR A 198 6.60 -7.13 11.53
N ILE A 199 5.75 -7.94 12.19
CA ILE A 199 5.21 -7.59 13.52
C ILE A 199 6.34 -7.40 14.52
N GLY A 200 6.30 -6.30 15.29
CA GLY A 200 7.36 -5.89 16.22
C GLY A 200 8.48 -5.07 15.58
N SER A 201 8.43 -4.82 14.27
CA SER A 201 9.36 -3.93 13.57
C SER A 201 8.75 -2.54 13.35
N TYR A 202 9.62 -1.59 12.98
CA TYR A 202 9.29 -0.20 12.71
C TYR A 202 9.71 0.13 11.27
N SER A 203 8.76 0.56 10.46
CA SER A 203 9.01 1.10 9.13
C SER A 203 9.37 2.58 9.27
N PHE A 204 10.62 2.93 9.01
CA PHE A 204 11.06 4.32 8.89
C PHE A 204 10.98 4.72 7.42
N ILE A 205 10.03 5.59 7.10
CA ILE A 205 9.77 5.98 5.71
C ILE A 205 9.72 7.49 5.58
N SER A 206 10.05 7.95 4.37
CA SER A 206 9.76 9.30 3.93
C SER A 206 8.96 9.24 2.65
N GLU A 207 7.84 9.94 2.64
CA GLU A 207 6.92 9.94 1.52
C GLU A 207 6.11 11.23 1.45
N PHE A 208 5.53 11.45 0.28
CA PHE A 208 4.56 12.51 0.06
C PHE A 208 3.14 12.03 0.36
N ILE A 209 2.47 12.74 1.26
CA ILE A 209 1.02 12.70 1.39
C ILE A 209 0.49 14.03 0.84
N GLY A 210 -0.19 13.99 -0.31
CA GLY A 210 -0.51 15.20 -1.06
C GLY A 210 0.78 15.85 -1.58
N ASN A 211 0.98 17.14 -1.27
CA ASN A 211 2.20 17.88 -1.65
C ASN A 211 3.24 17.95 -0.51
N ASP A 212 2.96 17.35 0.65
CA ASP A 212 3.81 17.43 1.82
C ASP A 212 4.63 16.15 1.97
N GLY A 213 5.95 16.27 1.76
CA GLY A 213 6.92 15.22 1.98
C GLY A 213 7.42 15.22 3.42
N GLY A 214 7.40 14.08 4.10
CA GLY A 214 7.83 14.00 5.49
C GLY A 214 8.22 12.61 5.95
N LYS A 215 8.98 12.58 7.05
CA LYS A 215 9.29 11.37 7.79
C LYS A 215 8.07 10.86 8.52
N LEU A 216 7.93 9.56 8.59
CA LEU A 216 6.99 8.93 9.50
C LEU A 216 7.48 7.54 9.91
N THR A 217 6.93 7.06 11.02
CA THR A 217 7.15 5.71 11.52
C THR A 217 5.84 4.95 11.55
N ILE A 218 5.85 3.73 11.01
CA ILE A 218 4.82 2.71 11.30
C ILE A 218 5.42 1.65 12.21
N ALA A 219 4.95 1.53 13.45
CA ALA A 219 5.34 0.43 14.33
C ALA A 219 4.31 -0.70 14.24
N PHE A 220 4.69 -1.81 13.63
CA PHE A 220 3.78 -2.92 13.38
C PHE A 220 3.52 -3.72 14.66
N ILE A 221 2.24 -3.98 14.94
CA ILE A 221 1.79 -4.66 16.15
C ILE A 221 0.90 -5.86 15.82
N ASP A 222 0.71 -6.77 16.77
CA ASP A 222 -0.28 -7.83 16.61
C ASP A 222 -1.69 -7.22 16.68
N PRO A 223 -2.62 -7.55 15.75
CA PRO A 223 -4.01 -7.13 15.85
C PRO A 223 -4.66 -7.35 17.23
N ALA A 224 -4.22 -8.37 17.97
CA ALA A 224 -4.68 -8.67 19.32
C ALA A 224 -4.45 -7.52 20.32
N GLU A 225 -3.48 -6.63 20.08
CA GLU A 225 -3.22 -5.45 20.92
C GLU A 225 -4.38 -4.44 20.88
N LEU A 226 -5.13 -4.38 19.77
CA LEU A 226 -6.39 -3.63 19.67
C LEU A 226 -7.62 -4.47 20.07
N GLY A 227 -7.40 -5.64 20.68
CA GLY A 227 -8.45 -6.57 21.10
C GLY A 227 -9.13 -7.30 19.93
N ILE A 228 -8.49 -7.36 18.76
CA ILE A 228 -9.03 -8.04 17.59
C ILE A 228 -8.89 -9.57 17.77
N ASP A 229 -10.03 -10.25 17.78
CA ASP A 229 -10.09 -11.70 17.95
C ASP A 229 -9.84 -12.44 16.61
N LYS A 230 -8.58 -12.84 16.40
CA LYS A 230 -8.15 -13.56 15.19
C LYS A 230 -8.89 -14.88 14.94
N ARG A 231 -9.50 -15.48 15.98
CA ARG A 231 -10.31 -16.71 15.82
C ARG A 231 -11.56 -16.49 14.96
N LYS A 232 -11.97 -15.24 14.76
CA LYS A 232 -13.11 -14.86 13.90
C LYS A 232 -12.72 -14.65 12.44
N PHE A 233 -11.43 -14.70 12.09
CA PHE A 233 -10.96 -14.31 10.75
C PHE A 233 -11.58 -15.19 9.66
N ASP A 234 -11.54 -16.51 9.82
CA ASP A 234 -12.11 -17.46 8.85
C ASP A 234 -13.61 -17.21 8.62
N ASP A 235 -14.39 -17.04 9.69
CA ASP A 235 -15.83 -16.78 9.64
C ASP A 235 -16.19 -15.46 8.94
N GLN A 236 -15.26 -14.50 8.93
CA GLN A 236 -15.43 -13.18 8.32
C GLN A 236 -14.67 -13.03 6.98
N GLY A 237 -14.00 -14.09 6.53
CA GLY A 237 -13.18 -14.08 5.32
C GLY A 237 -11.93 -13.20 5.40
N VAL A 238 -11.45 -12.85 6.60
CA VAL A 238 -10.22 -12.05 6.76
C VAL A 238 -9.02 -12.94 6.47
N GLU A 239 -8.26 -12.62 5.42
CA GLU A 239 -7.05 -13.37 5.04
C GLU A 239 -5.77 -12.72 5.60
N ALA A 240 -5.76 -11.40 5.80
CA ALA A 240 -4.66 -10.68 6.43
C ALA A 240 -5.15 -9.43 7.15
N MET A 241 -4.43 -9.03 8.20
CA MET A 241 -4.66 -7.77 8.90
C MET A 241 -3.33 -7.17 9.36
N VAL A 242 -2.90 -6.10 8.69
CA VAL A 242 -1.71 -5.33 9.06
C VAL A 242 -2.14 -4.18 9.94
N VAL A 243 -1.56 -4.08 11.14
CA VAL A 243 -1.87 -3.06 12.13
C VAL A 243 -0.58 -2.39 12.55
N GLY A 244 -0.61 -1.07 12.72
CA GLY A 244 0.54 -0.36 13.26
C GLY A 244 0.18 0.95 13.91
N HIS A 245 0.99 1.37 14.88
CA HIS A 245 0.99 2.74 15.36
C HIS A 245 1.60 3.66 14.31
N ILE A 246 1.05 4.86 14.16
CA ILE A 246 1.56 5.89 13.27
C ILE A 246 2.24 6.98 14.10
N HIS A 247 3.42 7.43 13.67
CA HIS A 247 4.01 8.67 14.13
C HIS A 247 4.50 9.49 12.94
N ILE A 248 4.03 10.73 12.83
CA ILE A 248 4.37 11.65 11.73
C ILE A 248 5.43 12.65 12.21
N GLY A 249 6.41 12.92 11.36
CA GLY A 249 7.44 13.94 11.55
C GLY A 249 8.81 13.40 11.99
N ALA A 250 8.91 12.13 12.38
CA ALA A 250 10.17 11.54 12.83
C ALA A 250 10.22 10.01 12.67
N HIS A 251 11.46 9.51 12.67
CA HIS A 251 11.76 8.10 12.82
C HIS A 251 12.00 7.79 14.30
N ILE A 252 11.07 7.08 14.94
CA ILE A 252 11.07 6.81 16.39
C ILE A 252 10.84 5.33 16.66
N THR A 253 11.24 4.83 17.82
CA THR A 253 10.93 3.46 18.27
C THR A 253 10.14 3.40 19.57
N SER A 254 9.82 4.56 20.14
CA SER A 254 9.01 4.70 21.36
C SER A 254 8.37 6.08 21.43
N GLY A 255 7.34 6.25 22.25
CA GLY A 255 6.62 7.53 22.40
C GLY A 255 5.45 7.71 21.43
N PHE A 256 4.83 6.62 20.97
CA PHE A 256 3.56 6.67 20.23
C PHE A 256 2.42 7.16 21.14
N ASP A 257 1.43 7.83 20.56
CA ASP A 257 0.38 8.59 21.27
C ASP A 257 -0.84 7.76 21.71
N ASP A 258 -0.83 6.45 21.45
CA ASP A 258 -1.92 5.50 21.73
C ASP A 258 -3.29 5.91 21.11
N GLN A 259 -3.25 6.74 20.06
CA GLN A 259 -4.42 7.26 19.33
C GLN A 259 -4.26 7.11 17.82
N SER A 260 -3.03 7.22 17.31
CA SER A 260 -2.72 7.20 15.89
C SER A 260 -2.36 5.79 15.42
N TYR A 261 -3.18 5.23 14.53
CA TYR A 261 -3.07 3.86 14.04
C TYR A 261 -3.43 3.75 12.56
N LEU A 262 -2.94 2.69 11.92
CA LEU A 262 -3.52 2.15 10.70
C LEU A 262 -3.98 0.71 10.91
N ILE A 263 -4.99 0.31 10.13
CA ILE A 263 -5.34 -1.07 9.88
C ILE A 263 -5.57 -1.25 8.39
N HIS A 264 -4.92 -2.24 7.78
CA HIS A 264 -5.25 -2.76 6.46
C HIS A 264 -5.79 -4.19 6.59
N GLN A 265 -7.03 -4.42 6.19
CA GLN A 265 -7.67 -5.73 6.22
C GLN A 265 -7.89 -6.26 4.81
N VAL A 266 -7.25 -7.38 4.46
CA VAL A 266 -7.58 -8.15 3.26
C VAL A 266 -8.74 -9.07 3.58
N ARG A 267 -9.87 -8.91 2.88
CA ARG A 267 -11.08 -9.71 3.08
C ARG A 267 -11.50 -10.42 1.79
N ARG A 268 -11.63 -11.74 1.86
CA ARG A 268 -12.22 -12.57 0.81
C ARG A 268 -13.75 -12.48 0.85
N MET A 269 -14.33 -12.11 -0.28
CA MET A 269 -15.77 -12.04 -0.47
C MET A 269 -16.35 -13.40 -0.88
N SER A 270 -17.67 -13.55 -0.79
CA SER A 270 -18.39 -14.79 -1.15
C SER A 270 -18.21 -15.21 -2.61
N ASN A 271 -17.90 -14.27 -3.51
CA ASN A 271 -17.60 -14.52 -4.92
C ASN A 271 -16.13 -14.94 -5.17
N GLY A 272 -15.33 -15.11 -4.13
CA GLY A 272 -13.92 -15.50 -4.20
C GLY A 272 -12.93 -14.35 -4.44
N ARG A 273 -13.39 -13.16 -4.85
CA ARG A 273 -12.54 -11.96 -5.02
C ARG A 273 -12.18 -11.37 -3.65
N ARG A 274 -11.06 -10.64 -3.56
CA ARG A 274 -10.67 -9.89 -2.36
C ARG A 274 -10.90 -8.39 -2.47
N GLU A 275 -11.01 -7.77 -1.32
CA GLU A 275 -10.97 -6.33 -1.11
C GLU A 275 -10.01 -5.98 0.02
N LEU A 276 -9.52 -4.75 -0.01
CA LEU A 276 -8.73 -4.16 1.04
C LEU A 276 -9.56 -3.10 1.74
N ARG A 277 -9.72 -3.22 3.06
CA ARG A 277 -10.36 -2.23 3.91
C ARG A 277 -9.30 -1.57 4.78
N SER A 278 -8.96 -0.34 4.45
CA SER A 278 -8.01 0.50 5.16
C SER A 278 -8.73 1.41 6.14
N ARG A 279 -8.19 1.55 7.34
CA ARG A 279 -8.61 2.51 8.35
C ARG A 279 -7.39 3.24 8.88
N PHE A 280 -7.54 4.54 9.08
CA PHE A 280 -6.51 5.37 9.69
C PHE A 280 -7.14 6.21 10.80
N TRP A 281 -6.38 6.34 11.88
CA TRP A 281 -6.64 7.25 12.99
C TRP A 281 -5.39 8.11 13.13
N ILE A 282 -5.54 9.42 13.11
CA ILE A 282 -4.41 10.35 13.26
C ILE A 282 -4.81 11.47 14.21
N ALA A 283 -4.22 11.48 15.40
CA ALA A 283 -4.53 12.47 16.42
C ALA A 283 -4.17 13.89 15.95
N GLY A 284 -5.12 14.82 16.04
CA GLY A 284 -4.90 16.23 15.74
C GLY A 284 -4.66 16.57 14.26
N ALA A 285 -4.78 15.61 13.34
CA ALA A 285 -4.63 15.87 11.91
C ALA A 285 -5.83 16.64 11.32
N SER A 286 -5.55 17.42 10.28
CA SER A 286 -6.56 18.25 9.61
C SER A 286 -7.39 17.43 8.61
N PRO A 287 -8.58 17.92 8.22
CA PRO A 287 -9.35 17.33 7.12
C PRO A 287 -8.58 17.22 5.79
N GLN A 288 -7.63 18.12 5.54
CA GLN A 288 -6.79 18.07 4.32
C GLN A 288 -5.92 16.81 4.31
N VAL A 289 -5.33 16.44 5.45
CA VAL A 289 -4.62 15.15 5.60
C VAL A 289 -5.58 13.99 5.34
N GLY A 290 -6.85 14.13 5.74
CA GLY A 290 -7.90 13.14 5.44
C GLY A 290 -8.10 12.91 3.95
N HIS A 291 -8.22 14.00 3.18
CA HIS A 291 -8.29 13.95 1.73
C HIS A 291 -7.04 13.31 1.14
N ASP A 292 -5.86 13.84 1.47
CA ASP A 292 -4.62 13.48 0.83
C ASP A 292 -4.18 12.05 1.12
N LEU A 293 -4.37 11.58 2.36
CA LEU A 293 -4.07 10.20 2.74
C LEU A 293 -5.07 9.20 2.12
N MET A 294 -6.33 9.59 1.96
CA MET A 294 -7.31 8.75 1.27
C MET A 294 -6.96 8.60 -0.22
N VAL A 295 -6.55 9.68 -0.89
CA VAL A 295 -6.03 9.62 -2.28
C VAL A 295 -4.77 8.77 -2.35
N HIS A 296 -3.80 9.00 -1.46
CA HIS A 296 -2.55 8.25 -1.40
C HIS A 296 -2.82 6.73 -1.26
N CYS A 297 -3.65 6.35 -0.28
CA CYS A 297 -4.03 4.96 -0.05
C CYS A 297 -4.77 4.34 -1.25
N GLY A 298 -5.66 5.10 -1.89
CA GLY A 298 -6.35 4.67 -3.09
C GLY A 298 -5.39 4.32 -4.24
N ILE A 299 -4.41 5.19 -4.48
CA ILE A 299 -3.41 5.02 -5.54
C ILE A 299 -2.51 3.83 -5.26
N GLU A 300 -1.88 3.79 -4.08
CA GLU A 300 -0.86 2.77 -3.77
C GLU A 300 -1.48 1.36 -3.74
N MET A 301 -2.68 1.20 -3.18
CA MET A 301 -3.31 -0.11 -3.04
C MET A 301 -3.83 -0.62 -4.38
N SER A 302 -4.38 0.28 -5.21
CA SER A 302 -4.80 -0.06 -6.57
C SER A 302 -3.60 -0.41 -7.44
N HIS A 303 -2.48 0.31 -7.28
CA HIS A 303 -1.24 0.04 -8.00
C HIS A 303 -0.60 -1.28 -7.59
N LEU A 304 -0.49 -1.56 -6.28
CA LEU A 304 0.05 -2.82 -5.75
C LEU A 304 -0.69 -4.05 -6.32
N ASN A 305 -2.02 -3.96 -6.43
CA ASN A 305 -2.84 -5.02 -7.02
C ASN A 305 -2.45 -5.36 -8.47
N THR A 306 -1.86 -4.43 -9.23
CA THR A 306 -1.49 -4.66 -10.63
C THR A 306 -0.29 -5.59 -10.81
N PHE A 307 0.55 -5.75 -9.79
CA PHE A 307 1.80 -6.51 -9.91
C PHE A 307 2.07 -7.49 -8.77
N LEU A 308 1.46 -7.32 -7.59
CA LEU A 308 1.78 -8.11 -6.41
C LEU A 308 1.64 -9.62 -6.62
N PRO A 309 0.58 -10.16 -7.27
CA PRO A 309 0.50 -11.60 -7.49
C PRO A 309 1.68 -12.17 -8.29
N THR A 310 2.07 -11.50 -9.38
CA THR A 310 3.22 -11.93 -10.22
C THR A 310 4.55 -11.72 -9.50
N LEU A 311 4.72 -10.61 -8.79
CA LEU A 311 5.91 -10.34 -7.98
C LEU A 311 6.07 -11.40 -6.88
N TYR A 312 4.99 -11.74 -6.17
CA TYR A 312 4.98 -12.76 -5.14
C TYR A 312 5.39 -14.13 -5.71
N ASP A 313 4.81 -14.55 -6.84
CA ASP A 313 5.17 -15.84 -7.43
C ASP A 313 6.65 -15.97 -7.79
N GLU A 314 7.28 -14.87 -8.23
CA GLU A 314 8.69 -14.84 -8.59
C GLU A 314 9.63 -14.66 -7.39
N PHE A 315 9.23 -13.88 -6.38
CA PHE A 315 10.12 -13.44 -5.29
C PHE A 315 9.76 -13.96 -3.89
N LYS A 316 8.70 -14.77 -3.71
CA LYS A 316 8.28 -15.27 -2.37
C LYS A 316 9.36 -16.02 -1.58
N HIS A 317 10.36 -16.58 -2.27
CA HIS A 317 11.49 -17.29 -1.66
C HIS A 317 12.74 -16.40 -1.47
N SER A 318 12.68 -15.13 -1.89
CA SER A 318 13.72 -14.16 -1.64
C SER A 318 13.62 -13.57 -0.22
N VAL A 319 14.74 -13.01 0.24
CA VAL A 319 14.93 -12.43 1.57
C VAL A 319 15.15 -10.92 1.46
#